data_AF-A0A5C7Q406-F1
#
_entry.id   AF-A0A5C7Q406-F1
#
_cell.length_a   1.000
_cell.length_b   1.000
_cell.length_c   1.000
_cell.angle_alpha   90.00
_cell.angle_beta   90.00
_cell.angle_gamma   90.00
#
_symmetry.space_group_name_H-M   'P 1'
#
loop_
_entity.id
_entity.type
_entity.pdbx_description
1 polymer ?
#
loop_
_entity_poly.entity_id
_entity_poly.type
_entity_poly.pdbx_seq_one_letter_code
_entity_poly.pdbx_strand_id
1 'polypeptide(L)'
;MGHLLPFIVIIERSMRRARTWLALLGIALVAAMWAAPAHAAPWSERVRGKIARDMDGELRTDRAPRERWARDVRGVRHVQAIVVAEPGPDPELRELRAAVLKLGGSVHAFHRAMNALTVQLPMQKLHALAERDDVASVTPNRSVQRTASTLEYVAGVLTSRGRSYSSTTTGGGVGGRGVGMGVLDSGVMRS
;
A
#
# COMPACT_ATOMS: atom_id res chain seq x y z
N MET A 1 36.37 -36.16 73.85
CA MET A 1 34.98 -35.69 73.68
C MET A 1 34.94 -34.71 72.50
N GLY A 2 34.24 -35.12 71.43
CA GLY A 2 33.81 -34.43 70.19
C GLY A 2 34.35 -33.06 69.76
N HIS A 3 35.21 -33.04 68.74
CA HIS A 3 35.45 -31.91 67.85
C HIS A 3 34.63 -32.07 66.55
N LEU A 4 33.40 -31.52 66.49
CA LEU A 4 32.52 -31.65 65.30
C LEU A 4 31.72 -30.37 64.96
N LEU A 5 32.25 -29.16 65.16
CA LEU A 5 31.46 -27.93 64.96
C LEU A 5 32.00 -26.81 64.02
N PRO A 6 33.17 -26.88 63.34
CA PRO A 6 33.57 -25.78 62.44
C PRO A 6 33.03 -25.90 60.99
N PHE A 7 32.66 -27.11 60.53
CA PHE A 7 32.34 -27.34 59.11
C PHE A 7 30.91 -26.91 58.71
N ILE A 8 29.96 -26.87 59.65
CA ILE A 8 28.54 -26.63 59.33
C ILE A 8 28.25 -25.15 59.01
N VAL A 9 29.01 -24.22 59.59
CA VAL A 9 28.81 -22.77 59.44
C VAL A 9 29.25 -22.25 58.05
N ILE A 10 30.22 -22.90 57.41
CA ILE A 10 30.73 -22.48 56.08
C ILE A 10 29.71 -22.80 54.98
N ILE A 11 29.00 -23.93 55.09
CA ILE A 11 28.01 -24.39 54.13
C ILE A 11 26.77 -23.47 54.11
N GLU A 12 26.36 -22.95 55.27
CA GLU A 12 25.18 -22.10 55.38
C GLU A 12 25.39 -20.70 54.78
N ARG A 13 26.61 -20.16 54.86
CA ARG A 13 26.98 -18.86 54.28
C ARG A 13 27.11 -18.89 52.75
N SER A 14 27.59 -20.00 52.17
CA SER A 14 27.71 -20.14 50.71
C SER A 14 26.34 -20.34 50.03
N MET A 15 25.44 -21.11 50.67
CA MET A 15 24.09 -21.33 50.16
C MET A 15 23.21 -20.08 50.20
N ARG A 16 23.33 -19.23 51.24
CA ARG A 16 22.60 -17.96 51.30
C ARG A 16 23.04 -17.00 50.19
N ARG A 17 24.35 -16.92 49.89
CA ARG A 17 24.87 -16.13 48.78
C ARG A 17 24.41 -16.68 47.41
N ALA A 18 24.47 -18.00 47.21
CA ALA A 18 24.03 -18.62 45.96
C ALA A 18 22.53 -18.37 45.69
N ARG A 19 21.67 -18.46 46.72
CA ARG A 19 20.24 -18.18 46.61
C ARG A 19 19.93 -16.71 46.29
N THR A 20 20.66 -15.76 46.87
CA THR A 20 20.49 -14.34 46.54
C THR A 20 20.93 -14.02 45.11
N TRP A 21 22.00 -14.64 44.62
CA TRP A 21 22.44 -14.47 43.23
C TRP A 21 21.45 -15.08 42.24
N LEU A 22 20.89 -16.26 42.54
CA LEU A 22 19.84 -16.90 41.73
C LEU A 22 18.54 -16.08 41.72
N ALA A 23 18.14 -15.48 42.84
CA ALA A 23 16.96 -14.63 42.91
C ALA A 23 17.11 -13.34 42.09
N LEU A 24 18.29 -12.72 42.13
CA LEU A 24 18.59 -11.53 41.31
C LEU A 24 18.62 -11.85 39.81
N LEU A 25 19.13 -13.03 39.44
CA LEU A 25 19.14 -13.50 38.05
C LEU A 25 17.71 -13.77 37.54
N GLY A 26 16.83 -14.32 38.38
CA GLY A 26 15.41 -14.51 38.07
C GLY A 26 14.66 -13.19 37.83
N ILE A 27 14.90 -12.18 38.67
CA ILE A 27 14.26 -10.86 38.53
C ILE A 27 14.75 -10.14 37.26
N ALA A 28 16.04 -10.24 36.95
CA ALA A 28 16.60 -9.66 35.72
C ALA A 28 16.00 -10.30 34.45
N LEU A 29 15.72 -11.61 34.48
CA LEU A 29 15.12 -12.34 33.36
C LEU A 29 13.65 -11.94 33.14
N VAL A 30 12.89 -11.71 34.20
CA VAL A 30 11.50 -11.23 34.12
C VAL A 30 11.45 -9.77 33.61
N ALA A 31 12.37 -8.91 34.05
CA ALA A 31 12.47 -7.54 33.57
C ALA A 31 12.83 -7.46 32.07
N ALA A 32 13.73 -8.34 31.59
CA ALA A 32 14.08 -8.44 30.17
C ALA A 32 12.90 -8.89 29.30
N MET A 33 12.00 -9.72 29.84
CA MET A 33 10.81 -10.19 29.11
C MET A 33 9.73 -9.10 28.95
N TRP A 34 9.67 -8.15 29.88
CA TRP A 34 8.80 -6.97 29.79
C TRP A 34 9.38 -5.83 28.96
N ALA A 35 10.70 -5.80 28.78
CA ALA A 35 11.41 -4.80 27.96
C ALA A 35 11.65 -5.26 26.51
N ALA A 36 11.11 -6.41 26.10
CA ALA A 36 11.23 -6.88 24.73
C ALA A 36 10.61 -5.84 23.78
N PRO A 37 11.38 -5.26 22.84
CA PRO A 37 10.80 -4.36 21.86
C PRO A 37 9.81 -5.19 21.04
N ALA A 38 8.58 -4.69 20.90
CA ALA A 38 7.64 -5.19 19.91
C ALA A 38 8.23 -4.88 18.52
N HIS A 39 9.18 -5.70 18.07
CA HIS A 39 9.65 -5.67 16.72
C HIS A 39 8.47 -6.06 15.84
N ALA A 40 7.93 -5.10 15.10
CA ALA A 40 6.94 -5.37 14.07
C ALA A 40 7.49 -6.51 13.20
N ALA A 41 6.80 -7.65 13.19
CA ALA A 41 7.22 -8.79 12.41
C ALA A 41 7.45 -8.35 10.96
N PRO A 42 8.56 -8.77 10.31
CA PRO A 42 8.77 -8.45 8.91
C PRO A 42 7.58 -8.99 8.10
N TRP A 43 7.03 -8.15 7.22
CA TRP A 43 5.87 -8.52 6.41
C TRP A 43 6.15 -9.80 5.61
N SER A 44 5.14 -10.65 5.47
CA SER A 44 5.28 -11.85 4.64
C SER A 44 5.63 -11.47 3.20
N GLU A 45 6.49 -12.28 2.56
CA GLU A 45 6.91 -12.04 1.18
C GLU A 45 5.72 -11.99 0.22
N ARG A 46 4.67 -12.78 0.52
CA ARG A 46 3.40 -12.79 -0.21
C ARG A 46 2.70 -11.43 -0.20
N VAL A 47 2.66 -10.77 0.96
CA VAL A 47 2.04 -9.45 1.11
C VAL A 47 2.85 -8.38 0.39
N ARG A 48 4.19 -8.45 0.47
CA ARG A 48 5.07 -7.57 -0.32
C ARG A 48 4.87 -7.74 -1.83
N GLY A 49 4.65 -8.97 -2.28
CA GLY A 49 4.39 -9.25 -3.71
C GLY A 49 3.10 -8.61 -4.25
N LYS A 50 2.10 -8.38 -3.39
CA LYS A 50 0.83 -7.74 -3.79
C LYS A 50 0.94 -6.22 -3.89
N ILE A 51 1.85 -5.60 -3.14
CA ILE A 51 2.02 -4.15 -3.11
C ILE A 51 3.04 -3.75 -4.18
N ALA A 52 2.67 -2.80 -5.03
CA ALA A 52 3.57 -2.33 -6.07
C ALA A 52 4.83 -1.64 -5.48
N ARG A 53 6.00 -1.93 -6.07
CA ARG A 53 7.33 -1.48 -5.58
C ARG A 53 7.50 0.04 -5.52
N ASP A 54 6.76 0.77 -6.33
CA ASP A 54 6.74 2.24 -6.32
C ASP A 54 6.13 2.80 -5.03
N MET A 55 5.28 2.04 -4.33
CA MET A 55 4.78 2.42 -3.01
C MET A 55 5.84 2.26 -1.92
N ASP A 56 6.79 1.32 -2.06
CA ASP A 56 7.85 1.07 -1.07
C ASP A 56 8.74 2.29 -0.83
N GLY A 57 8.94 3.13 -1.84
CA GLY A 57 9.74 4.37 -1.72
C GLY A 57 9.08 5.40 -0.81
N GLU A 58 7.76 5.58 -0.95
CA GLU A 58 6.95 6.48 -0.12
C GLU A 58 6.58 5.86 1.23
N LEU A 59 6.56 4.52 1.35
CA LEU A 59 6.40 3.79 2.61
C LEU A 59 7.56 4.03 3.59
N ARG A 60 8.75 4.36 3.07
CA ARG A 60 10.01 4.40 3.84
C ARG A 60 10.50 5.80 4.19
N THR A 61 9.77 6.85 3.82
CA THR A 61 10.31 8.22 3.84
C THR A 61 9.43 9.18 4.66
N ASP A 62 10.02 9.84 5.67
CA ASP A 62 9.40 10.93 6.44
C ASP A 62 9.34 12.28 5.70
N ARG A 63 9.79 12.33 4.43
CA ARG A 63 9.72 13.54 3.59
C ARG A 63 8.31 13.81 3.13
N ALA A 64 8.03 15.06 2.78
CA ALA A 64 6.77 15.45 2.17
C ALA A 64 6.45 14.58 0.92
N PRO A 65 5.16 14.23 0.70
CA PRO A 65 4.74 13.39 -0.42
C PRO A 65 5.15 14.03 -1.75
N ARG A 66 5.87 13.27 -2.59
CA ARG A 66 6.28 13.77 -3.92
C ARG A 66 5.23 13.48 -4.97
N GLU A 67 4.45 12.44 -4.72
CA GLU A 67 3.49 11.88 -5.66
C GLU A 67 2.07 12.37 -5.38
N ARG A 68 1.28 12.59 -6.44
CA ARG A 68 -0.11 13.07 -6.32
C ARG A 68 -1.05 12.09 -5.62
N TRP A 69 -0.69 10.81 -5.62
CA TRP A 69 -1.46 9.76 -4.97
C TRP A 69 -1.14 9.63 -3.47
N ALA A 70 -0.22 10.42 -2.91
CA ALA A 70 0.07 10.46 -1.48
C ALA A 70 -0.21 11.87 -0.92
N ARG A 71 -0.83 11.94 0.25
CA ARG A 71 -1.11 13.20 0.94
C ARG A 71 -1.08 13.04 2.45
N ASP A 72 -0.55 14.01 3.15
CA ASP A 72 -0.57 14.01 4.61
C ASP A 72 -1.85 14.72 5.09
N VAL A 73 -2.68 13.99 5.84
CA VAL A 73 -3.93 14.49 6.42
C VAL A 73 -3.77 14.43 7.94
N ARG A 74 -3.75 15.60 8.59
CA ARG A 74 -3.56 15.71 10.06
C ARG A 74 -2.31 14.97 10.57
N GLY A 75 -1.21 15.05 9.81
CA GLY A 75 0.05 14.38 10.14
C GLY A 75 0.09 12.87 9.82
N VAL A 76 -0.99 12.29 9.27
CA VAL A 76 -1.03 10.89 8.83
C VAL A 76 -1.01 10.82 7.30
N ARG A 77 -0.02 10.11 6.76
CA ARG A 77 0.07 9.84 5.33
C ARG A 77 -1.08 8.96 4.87
N HIS A 78 -1.88 9.49 3.97
CA HIS A 78 -2.91 8.76 3.24
C HIS A 78 -2.46 8.55 1.81
N VAL A 79 -2.74 7.37 1.28
CA VAL A 79 -2.44 7.01 -0.11
C VAL A 79 -3.71 6.66 -0.85
N GLN A 80 -3.76 7.04 -2.11
CA GLN A 80 -4.77 6.63 -3.06
C GLN A 80 -4.23 5.45 -3.87
N ALA A 81 -4.90 4.31 -3.76
CA ALA A 81 -4.49 3.07 -4.39
C ALA A 81 -5.64 2.47 -5.20
N ILE A 82 -5.28 1.73 -6.24
CA ILE A 82 -6.15 0.84 -6.98
C ILE A 82 -5.92 -0.56 -6.43
N VAL A 83 -6.96 -1.15 -5.87
CA VAL A 83 -6.95 -2.49 -5.29
C VAL A 83 -7.71 -3.39 -6.25
N VAL A 84 -7.02 -4.38 -6.81
CA VAL A 84 -7.63 -5.40 -7.65
C VAL A 84 -7.99 -6.58 -6.76
N ALA A 85 -9.24 -7.00 -6.81
CA ALA A 85 -9.73 -8.15 -6.06
C ALA A 85 -9.55 -9.43 -6.87
N GLU A 86 -9.37 -10.53 -6.16
CA GLU A 86 -9.41 -11.85 -6.79
C GLU A 86 -10.82 -12.13 -7.35
N PRO A 87 -10.94 -12.85 -8.48
CA PRO A 87 -12.24 -13.30 -8.97
C PRO A 87 -12.96 -14.13 -7.91
N GLY A 88 -14.22 -13.80 -7.63
CA GLY A 88 -14.95 -14.43 -6.53
C GLY A 88 -16.47 -14.29 -6.62
N PRO A 89 -17.19 -14.82 -5.62
CA PRO A 89 -18.65 -14.82 -5.58
C PRO A 89 -19.26 -13.44 -5.25
N ASP A 90 -18.44 -12.46 -4.86
CA ASP A 90 -18.87 -11.08 -4.55
C ASP A 90 -18.49 -10.13 -5.70
N PRO A 91 -19.29 -10.04 -6.76
CA PRO A 91 -19.00 -9.19 -7.92
C PRO A 91 -19.09 -7.70 -7.59
N GLU A 92 -19.64 -7.31 -6.44
CA GLU A 92 -19.79 -5.91 -6.01
C GLU A 92 -18.74 -5.51 -4.95
N LEU A 93 -17.83 -6.43 -4.60
CA LEU A 93 -16.73 -6.21 -3.66
C LEU A 93 -17.20 -5.63 -2.31
N ARG A 94 -18.37 -6.02 -1.85
CA ARG A 94 -19.02 -5.51 -0.63
C ARG A 94 -18.15 -5.74 0.60
N GLU A 95 -17.55 -6.92 0.72
CA GLU A 95 -16.68 -7.24 1.86
C GLU A 95 -15.39 -6.42 1.84
N LEU A 96 -14.77 -6.29 0.67
CA LEU A 96 -13.56 -5.49 0.50
C LEU A 96 -13.82 -4.00 0.79
N ARG A 97 -14.97 -3.47 0.33
CA ARG A 97 -15.39 -2.09 0.65
C ARG A 97 -15.59 -1.90 2.14
N ALA A 98 -16.25 -2.84 2.82
CA ALA A 98 -16.43 -2.79 4.26
C ALA A 98 -15.08 -2.83 5.00
N ALA A 99 -14.14 -3.66 4.54
CA ALA A 99 -12.79 -3.72 5.09
C ALA A 99 -12.04 -2.39 4.95
N VAL A 100 -12.11 -1.74 3.79
CA VAL A 100 -11.50 -0.41 3.55
C VAL A 100 -12.06 0.63 4.52
N LEU A 101 -13.38 0.66 4.71
CA LEU A 101 -14.03 1.57 5.66
C LEU A 101 -13.61 1.28 7.10
N LYS A 102 -13.52 -0.01 7.48
CA LYS A 102 -13.07 -0.44 8.82
C LYS A 102 -11.62 -0.03 9.11
N LEU A 103 -10.77 0.04 8.08
CA LEU A 103 -9.39 0.52 8.18
C LEU A 103 -9.28 2.06 8.23
N GLY A 104 -10.41 2.77 8.27
CA GLY A 104 -10.45 4.24 8.27
C GLY A 104 -10.22 4.85 6.89
N GLY A 105 -10.36 4.04 5.83
CA GLY A 105 -10.26 4.49 4.44
C GLY A 105 -11.60 4.92 3.85
N SER A 106 -11.56 5.28 2.57
CA SER A 106 -12.70 5.67 1.74
C SER A 106 -12.59 5.03 0.36
N VAL A 107 -13.73 4.78 -0.27
CA VAL A 107 -13.81 4.23 -1.64
C VAL A 107 -14.23 5.36 -2.57
N HIS A 108 -13.41 5.64 -3.57
CA HIS A 108 -13.63 6.71 -4.56
C HIS A 108 -14.33 6.21 -5.82
N ALA A 109 -13.99 5.01 -6.27
CA ALA A 109 -14.55 4.44 -7.50
C ALA A 109 -14.59 2.92 -7.44
N PHE A 110 -15.54 2.34 -8.17
CA PHE A 110 -15.65 0.90 -8.40
C PHE A 110 -15.55 0.61 -9.89
N HIS A 111 -14.56 -0.22 -10.26
CA HIS A 111 -14.22 -0.58 -11.63
C HIS A 111 -14.68 -2.03 -11.91
N ARG A 112 -15.96 -2.20 -12.24
CA ARG A 112 -16.57 -3.51 -12.51
C ARG A 112 -15.81 -4.34 -13.55
N ALA A 113 -15.37 -3.71 -14.63
CA ALA A 113 -14.66 -4.39 -15.72
C ALA A 113 -13.30 -4.98 -15.30
N MET A 114 -12.69 -4.48 -14.22
CA MET A 114 -11.37 -4.88 -13.74
C MET A 114 -11.43 -5.57 -12.37
N ASN A 115 -12.63 -5.76 -11.81
CA ASN A 115 -12.83 -6.20 -10.43
C ASN A 115 -11.97 -5.40 -9.43
N ALA A 116 -12.00 -4.06 -9.53
CA ALA A 116 -11.08 -3.21 -8.77
C ALA A 116 -11.77 -2.02 -8.09
N LEU A 117 -11.16 -1.54 -7.01
CA LEU A 117 -11.60 -0.36 -6.26
C LEU A 117 -10.50 0.71 -6.26
N THR A 118 -10.86 1.96 -6.52
CA THR A 118 -10.01 3.08 -6.14
C THR A 118 -10.32 3.47 -4.72
N VAL A 119 -9.35 3.38 -3.83
CA VAL A 119 -9.48 3.59 -2.39
C VAL A 119 -8.50 4.65 -1.92
N GLN A 120 -8.81 5.30 -0.81
CA GLN A 120 -7.87 6.11 -0.07
C GLN A 120 -7.84 5.68 1.37
N LEU A 121 -6.66 5.36 1.90
CA LEU A 121 -6.49 4.86 3.26
C LEU A 121 -5.17 5.32 3.88
N PRO A 122 -5.04 5.28 5.21
CA PRO A 122 -3.77 5.52 5.88
C PRO A 122 -2.73 4.51 5.38
N MET A 123 -1.52 5.01 5.11
CA MET A 123 -0.42 4.22 4.56
C MET A 123 -0.09 3.00 5.44
N GLN A 124 -0.13 3.17 6.76
CA GLN A 124 0.15 2.13 7.75
C GLN A 124 -0.87 0.97 7.71
N LYS A 125 -2.03 1.17 7.08
CA LYS A 125 -3.11 0.18 6.98
C LYS A 125 -3.14 -0.53 5.63
N LEU A 126 -2.29 -0.15 4.68
CA LEU A 126 -2.21 -0.77 3.36
C LEU A 126 -1.84 -2.26 3.44
N HIS A 127 -0.92 -2.61 4.34
CA HIS A 127 -0.51 -4.00 4.55
C HIS A 127 -1.65 -4.88 5.07
N ALA A 128 -2.44 -4.38 6.02
CA ALA A 128 -3.61 -5.09 6.53
C ALA A 128 -4.67 -5.34 5.45
N LEU A 129 -4.74 -4.47 4.43
CA LEU A 129 -5.59 -4.69 3.27
C LEU A 129 -4.99 -5.76 2.34
N ALA A 130 -3.68 -5.70 2.07
CA ALA A 130 -2.98 -6.66 1.21
C ALA A 130 -2.88 -8.08 1.80
N GLU A 131 -2.96 -8.21 3.13
CA GLU A 131 -3.03 -9.51 3.82
C GLU A 131 -4.28 -10.32 3.50
N ARG A 132 -5.35 -9.68 3.02
CA ARG A 132 -6.59 -10.40 2.71
C ARG A 132 -6.43 -11.30 1.49
N ASP A 133 -7.11 -12.44 1.52
CA ASP A 133 -7.09 -13.43 0.44
C ASP A 133 -7.90 -12.98 -0.79
N ASP A 134 -8.90 -12.10 -0.62
CA ASP A 134 -9.70 -11.53 -1.69
C ASP A 134 -9.00 -10.37 -2.44
N VAL A 135 -7.75 -10.06 -2.09
CA VAL A 135 -6.93 -9.01 -2.74
C VAL A 135 -5.85 -9.64 -3.60
N ALA A 136 -5.90 -9.37 -4.90
CA ALA A 136 -4.90 -9.82 -5.86
C ALA A 136 -3.69 -8.88 -5.93
N SER A 137 -3.93 -7.57 -5.96
CA SER A 137 -2.86 -6.57 -6.03
C SER A 137 -3.28 -5.18 -5.53
N VAL A 138 -2.29 -4.39 -5.13
CA VAL A 138 -2.43 -3.02 -4.66
C VAL A 138 -1.41 -2.14 -5.38
N THR A 139 -1.90 -1.22 -6.19
CA THR A 139 -1.08 -0.33 -7.03
C THR A 139 -1.40 1.13 -6.73
N PRO A 140 -0.44 2.06 -6.74
CA PRO A 140 -0.76 3.47 -6.53
C PRO A 140 -1.57 4.03 -7.70
N ASN A 141 -2.41 5.05 -7.44
CA ASN A 141 -3.13 5.73 -8.51
C ASN A 141 -2.19 6.68 -9.30
N ARG A 142 -1.38 6.09 -10.18
CA ARG A 142 -0.34 6.80 -10.93
C ARG A 142 -0.91 7.94 -11.78
N SER A 143 -0.19 9.05 -11.85
CA SER A 143 -0.51 10.11 -12.81
C SER A 143 -0.12 9.68 -14.21
N VAL A 144 -1.05 9.81 -15.17
CA VAL A 144 -0.77 9.63 -16.60
C VAL A 144 -0.61 11.02 -17.23
N GLN A 145 0.35 11.16 -18.14
CA GLN A 145 0.60 12.41 -18.88
C GLN A 145 0.05 12.30 -20.30
N ARG A 146 -0.44 13.42 -20.86
CA ARG A 146 -0.90 13.50 -22.25
C ARG A 146 0.31 13.46 -23.18
N THR A 147 0.28 12.60 -24.20
CA THR A 147 1.39 12.49 -25.17
C THR A 147 1.43 13.66 -26.15
N ALA A 148 0.30 14.33 -26.41
CA ALA A 148 0.24 15.53 -27.24
C ALA A 148 0.31 16.79 -26.38
N SER A 149 1.29 17.64 -26.66
CA SER A 149 1.59 18.82 -25.84
C SER A 149 0.69 20.00 -26.17
N THR A 150 0.32 20.82 -25.18
CA THR A 150 -0.40 22.10 -25.40
C THR A 150 0.36 23.02 -26.36
N LEU A 151 1.70 22.94 -26.36
CA LEU A 151 2.54 23.64 -27.34
C LEU A 151 2.30 23.18 -28.78
N GLU A 152 2.04 21.89 -29.04
CA GLU A 152 1.74 21.39 -30.39
C GLU A 152 0.34 21.84 -30.85
N TYR A 153 -0.62 21.94 -29.92
CA TYR A 153 -1.95 22.48 -30.17
C TYR A 153 -1.88 23.98 -30.50
N VAL A 154 -1.19 24.78 -29.69
CA VAL A 154 -1.05 26.24 -29.87
C VAL A 154 -0.21 26.57 -31.11
N ALA A 155 0.84 25.80 -31.39
CA ALA A 155 1.68 25.98 -32.58
C ALA A 155 0.99 25.55 -33.88
N GLY A 156 -0.24 25.02 -33.83
CA GLY A 156 -1.00 24.62 -35.02
C GLY A 156 -0.42 23.41 -35.76
N VAL A 157 0.52 22.66 -35.16
CA VAL A 157 1.16 21.48 -35.76
C VAL A 157 0.16 20.35 -36.02
N LEU A 158 -0.94 20.32 -35.26
CA LEU A 158 -2.04 19.37 -35.42
C LEU A 158 -3.08 19.79 -36.49
N THR A 159 -2.92 20.96 -37.11
CA THR A 159 -3.73 21.35 -38.27
C THR A 159 -3.19 20.72 -39.55
N SER A 160 -4.00 20.61 -40.61
CA SER A 160 -3.63 19.96 -41.88
C SER A 160 -2.38 20.53 -42.57
N ARG A 161 -1.86 21.68 -42.12
CA ARG A 161 -0.63 22.29 -42.60
C ARG A 161 0.65 21.74 -41.95
N GLY A 162 0.57 21.06 -40.80
CA GLY A 162 1.72 20.55 -40.05
C GLY A 162 1.94 19.03 -40.11
N ARG A 163 0.90 18.26 -40.43
CA ARG A 163 0.97 16.80 -40.65
C ARG A 163 0.51 16.44 -42.06
N SER A 164 1.37 15.77 -42.82
CA SER A 164 0.98 15.10 -44.06
C SER A 164 0.08 13.90 -43.73
N TYR A 165 -1.22 14.14 -43.64
CA TYR A 165 -2.20 13.07 -43.70
C TYR A 165 -2.33 12.64 -45.17
N SER A 166 -2.13 11.35 -45.45
CA SER A 166 -2.57 10.75 -46.71
C SER A 166 -4.06 11.05 -46.84
N SER A 167 -4.42 11.87 -47.82
CA SER A 167 -5.81 12.21 -48.12
C SER A 167 -6.56 10.91 -48.36
N THR A 168 -7.44 10.53 -47.44
CA THR A 168 -8.32 9.39 -47.65
C THR A 168 -9.22 9.73 -48.83
N THR A 169 -8.93 9.09 -49.96
CA THR A 169 -9.57 9.30 -51.24
C THR A 169 -11.08 9.21 -51.08
N THR A 170 -11.77 10.26 -51.54
CA THR A 170 -13.22 10.35 -51.73
C THR A 170 -13.66 9.27 -52.72
N GLY A 171 -13.83 8.04 -52.25
CA GLY A 171 -14.20 6.89 -53.07
C GLY A 171 -15.04 5.91 -52.27
N GLY A 172 -16.37 6.10 -52.31
CA GLY A 172 -17.39 5.08 -52.01
C GLY A 172 -17.22 4.25 -50.73
N GLY A 173 -16.64 4.81 -49.66
CA GLY A 173 -16.23 4.06 -48.46
C GLY A 173 -17.26 4.08 -47.33
N VAL A 174 -17.33 2.97 -46.59
CA VAL A 174 -18.18 2.72 -45.42
C VAL A 174 -18.20 3.93 -44.47
N GLY A 175 -19.34 4.65 -44.41
CA GLY A 175 -19.49 5.93 -43.72
C GLY A 175 -19.61 5.85 -42.19
N GLY A 176 -19.11 4.80 -41.55
CA GLY A 176 -19.09 4.64 -40.09
C GLY A 176 -20.46 4.58 -39.38
N ARG A 177 -21.59 4.60 -40.12
CA ARG A 177 -22.93 4.45 -39.52
C ARG A 177 -23.02 3.10 -38.80
N GLY A 178 -23.41 3.15 -37.52
CA GLY A 178 -23.47 1.97 -36.65
C GLY A 178 -22.19 1.70 -35.84
N VAL A 179 -21.13 2.50 -36.01
CA VAL A 179 -19.88 2.40 -35.22
C VAL A 179 -19.80 3.55 -34.22
N GLY A 180 -19.69 3.22 -32.93
CA GLY A 180 -19.40 4.20 -31.87
C GLY A 180 -17.90 4.25 -31.58
N MET A 181 -17.31 5.44 -31.57
CA MET A 181 -15.92 5.65 -31.13
C MET A 181 -15.89 6.41 -29.81
N GLY A 182 -15.25 5.83 -28.80
CA GLY A 182 -14.97 6.50 -27.53
C GLY A 182 -13.61 7.19 -27.57
N VAL A 183 -13.56 8.48 -27.25
CA VAL A 183 -12.31 9.25 -27.16
C VAL A 183 -12.00 9.50 -25.68
N LEU A 184 -10.86 8.99 -25.20
CA LEU A 184 -10.34 9.24 -23.86
C LEU A 184 -9.36 10.42 -23.90
N ASP A 185 -9.87 11.62 -23.66
CA ASP A 185 -9.07 12.86 -23.66
C ASP A 185 -9.71 13.91 -22.72
N SER A 186 -9.25 15.15 -22.73
CA SER A 186 -9.81 16.25 -21.91
C SER A 186 -11.24 16.65 -22.29
N GLY A 187 -11.83 16.07 -23.33
CA GLY A 187 -13.19 16.33 -23.80
C GLY A 187 -13.25 16.86 -25.24
N VAL A 188 -14.46 17.00 -25.76
CA VAL A 188 -14.72 17.58 -27.10
C VAL A 188 -15.38 18.95 -26.92
N MET A 189 -14.95 19.93 -27.70
CA MET A 189 -15.52 21.28 -27.64
C MET A 189 -16.98 21.25 -28.10
N ARG A 190 -17.89 21.79 -27.29
CA ARG A 190 -19.31 21.90 -27.63
C ARG A 190 -19.51 23.13 -28.53
N SER A 191 -20.14 22.94 -29.68
CA SER A 191 -20.55 24.01 -30.60
C SER A 191 -21.78 24.74 -30.09
#